data_AF-A0A3A0A5I8-F1
#
_entry.id   AF-A0A3A0A5I8-F1
#
_cell.length_a   1.000
_cell.length_b   1.000
_cell.length_c   1.000
_cell.angle_alpha   90.00
_cell.angle_beta   90.00
_cell.angle_gamma   90.00
#
_symmetry.space_group_name_H-M   'P 1'
#
loop_
_entity.id
_entity.type
_entity.pdbx_description
1 polymer ?
#
loop_
_entity_poly.entity_id
_entity_poly.type
_entity_poly.pdbx_seq_one_letter_code
_entity_poly.pdbx_strand_id
1 'polypeptide(L)' 'DWSWRQIGYGRPVQGNLDPVALLAPWRELKARIDEVLGQAAGRPGHIFNLGHGILPPTPVENVQRLVDYVREHRA' A
#
# COMPACT_ATOMS: atom_id res chain seq x y z
N ASP A 1 1.59 -12.37 -0.21
CA ASP A 1 0.57 -13.23 0.45
C ASP A 1 1.04 -13.91 1.76
N TRP A 2 2.30 -13.73 2.20
CA TRP A 2 2.86 -14.43 3.37
C TRP A 2 1.97 -14.37 4.63
N SER A 3 1.47 -13.19 5.01
CA SER A 3 0.65 -13.04 6.22
C SER A 3 -0.59 -13.92 6.20
N TRP A 4 -1.33 -13.97 5.08
CA TRP A 4 -2.51 -14.85 4.96
C TRP A 4 -2.15 -16.34 5.01
N ARG A 5 -0.98 -16.75 4.50
CA ARG A 5 -0.51 -18.14 4.66
C ARG A 5 -0.30 -18.52 6.13
N GLN A 6 0.03 -17.56 6.98
CA GLN A 6 0.22 -17.77 8.42
C GLN A 6 -1.08 -17.68 9.22
N ILE A 7 -1.91 -16.67 8.94
CA ILE A 7 -3.09 -16.36 9.76
C ILE A 7 -4.40 -16.89 9.18
N GLY A 8 -4.37 -17.49 7.99
CA GLY A 8 -5.54 -17.96 7.25
C GLY A 8 -6.19 -16.88 6.39
N TYR A 9 -6.84 -17.29 5.30
CA TYR A 9 -7.43 -16.40 4.30
C TYR A 9 -8.76 -15.74 4.71
N GLY A 10 -9.36 -16.18 5.82
CA GLY A 10 -10.61 -15.60 6.36
C GLY A 10 -10.40 -14.37 7.24
N ARG A 11 -9.17 -13.87 7.39
CA ARG A 11 -8.83 -12.72 8.24
C ARG A 11 -8.35 -11.55 7.39
N PRO A 12 -8.79 -10.30 7.67
CA PRO A 12 -8.30 -9.13 6.97
C PRO A 12 -6.83 -8.87 7.34
N VAL A 13 -6.10 -8.27 6.39
CA VAL A 13 -4.72 -7.83 6.57
C VAL A 13 -4.63 -6.36 6.18
N GLN A 14 -4.02 -5.55 7.04
CA GLN A 14 -3.79 -4.12 6.80
C GLN A 14 -2.29 -3.85 6.58
N GLY A 15 -1.97 -2.96 5.63
CA GLY A 15 -0.61 -2.53 5.33
C GLY A 15 -0.27 -2.64 3.83
N ASN A 16 1.01 -2.58 3.45
CA ASN A 16 2.22 -2.51 4.29
C ASN A 16 3.32 -1.63 3.65
N LEU A 17 2.92 -0.54 2.98
CA LEU A 17 3.86 0.33 2.27
C LEU A 17 4.83 1.00 3.26
N ASP A 18 6.13 0.97 2.95
CA ASP A 18 7.14 1.71 3.71
C ASP A 18 6.87 3.23 3.60
N PRO A 19 6.71 3.97 4.71
CA PRO A 19 6.47 5.42 4.66
C PRO A 19 7.59 6.21 3.98
N VAL A 20 8.82 5.68 3.90
CA VAL A 20 9.93 6.30 3.14
C VAL A 20 9.62 6.36 1.64
N ALA A 21 8.82 5.43 1.12
CA ALA A 21 8.42 5.43 -0.30
C ALA A 21 7.68 6.72 -0.69
N LEU A 22 6.97 7.36 0.25
CA LEU A 22 6.26 8.62 0.01
C LEU A 22 7.20 9.81 -0.23
N LEU A 23 8.50 9.68 0.03
CA LEU A 23 9.51 10.71 -0.27
C LEU A 23 10.07 10.61 -1.69
N ALA A 24 9.80 9.50 -2.38
CA ALA A 24 10.32 9.25 -3.71
C ALA A 24 9.51 9.99 -4.79
N PRO A 25 10.09 10.21 -6.00
CA PRO A 25 9.31 10.66 -7.14
C PRO A 25 8.22 9.65 -7.51
N TRP A 26 7.21 10.12 -8.24
CA TRP A 26 6.00 9.33 -8.51
C TRP A 26 6.26 7.98 -9.19
N ARG A 27 7.25 7.90 -10.08
CA ARG A 27 7.58 6.65 -10.79
C ARG A 27 7.98 5.56 -9.81
N GLU A 28 8.85 5.89 -8.86
CA GLU A 28 9.35 4.98 -7.84
C GLU A 28 8.29 4.66 -6.80
N LEU A 29 7.51 5.66 -6.35
CA LEU A 29 6.38 5.46 -5.44
C LEU A 29 5.34 4.52 -6.05
N LYS A 30 4.95 4.75 -7.31
CA LYS A 30 3.98 3.91 -8.03
C LYS A 30 4.43 2.45 -8.08
N ALA A 31 5.71 2.20 -8.40
CA ALA A 31 6.25 0.84 -8.44
C ALA A 31 6.10 0.12 -7.09
N ARG A 32 6.36 0.82 -5.98
CA ARG A 32 6.17 0.24 -4.63
C ARG A 32 4.71 0.03 -4.27
N ILE A 33 3.81 0.90 -4.70
CA ILE A 33 2.36 0.70 -4.52
C ILE A 33 1.90 -0.55 -5.30
N ASP A 34 2.35 -0.69 -6.55
CA ASP A 34 2.04 -1.84 -7.41
C ASP A 34 2.53 -3.16 -6.82
N GLU A 35 3.72 -3.18 -6.22
CA GLU A 35 4.25 -4.35 -5.51
C GLU A 35 3.33 -4.78 -4.35
N VAL A 36 2.88 -3.83 -3.52
CA VAL A 36 1.99 -4.12 -2.38
C VAL A 36 0.62 -4.63 -2.86
N LEU A 37 0.04 -3.97 -3.86
CA LEU A 37 -1.24 -4.40 -4.45
C LEU A 37 -1.11 -5.78 -5.11
N GLY A 38 0.00 -6.04 -5.82
CA GLY A 38 0.30 -7.32 -6.45
C GLY A 38 0.44 -8.46 -5.44
N GLN A 39 1.02 -8.19 -4.26
CA GLN A 39 1.09 -9.18 -3.17
C GLN A 39 -0.28 -9.56 -2.60
N ALA A 40 -1.24 -8.64 -2.64
CA ALA A 40 -2.63 -8.90 -2.27
C ALA A 40 -3.41 -9.63 -3.36
N ALA A 41 -3.08 -9.38 -4.63
CA ALA A 41 -3.66 -10.06 -5.80
C ALA A 41 -5.20 -10.04 -5.81
N GLY A 42 -5.80 -8.88 -5.50
CA GLY A 42 -7.26 -8.67 -5.51
C GLY A 42 -8.03 -9.47 -4.44
N ARG A 43 -7.34 -10.05 -3.46
CA ARG A 43 -7.98 -10.86 -2.42
C ARG A 43 -8.86 -10.01 -1.49
N PRO A 44 -10.07 -10.49 -1.12
CA PRO A 44 -10.91 -9.79 -0.15
C PRO A 44 -10.22 -9.65 1.20
N GLY A 45 -10.50 -8.53 1.89
CA GLY A 45 -9.95 -8.24 3.22
C GLY A 45 -8.56 -7.61 3.23
N HIS A 46 -8.02 -7.15 2.09
CA HIS A 46 -6.86 -6.28 2.07
C HIS A 46 -7.25 -4.83 2.35
N ILE A 47 -6.66 -4.24 3.39
CA ILE A 47 -6.75 -2.80 3.68
C ILE A 47 -5.39 -2.19 3.39
N PHE A 48 -5.25 -1.52 2.25
CA PHE A 48 -4.00 -0.83 1.92
C PHE A 48 -3.70 0.23 2.98
N ASN A 49 -2.49 0.22 3.53
CA ASN A 49 -2.02 1.21 4.48
C ASN A 49 -0.49 1.28 4.47
N LEU A 50 0.07 2.27 5.15
CA LEU A 50 1.48 2.31 5.47
C LEU A 50 1.81 1.25 6.55
N GLY A 51 3.06 0.80 6.58
CA GLY A 51 3.58 -0.07 7.64
C GLY A 51 3.87 0.67 8.95
N HIS A 52 3.96 2.00 8.91
CA HIS A 52 4.18 2.89 10.05
C HIS A 52 3.57 4.27 9.75
N GLY A 53 3.59 5.18 10.73
CA GLY A 53 3.16 6.56 10.54
C GLY A 53 3.92 7.30 9.41
N ILE A 54 3.22 8.25 8.80
CA ILE A 54 3.77 9.15 7.79
C ILE A 54 4.96 9.96 8.34
N LEU A 55 5.96 10.22 7.50
CA LEU A 55 7.12 11.02 7.91
C LEU A 55 6.81 12.51 7.78
N PRO A 56 7.27 13.38 8.71
CA PRO A 56 7.05 14.83 8.63
C PRO A 56 7.45 15.49 7.29
N PRO A 57 8.56 15.12 6.61
CA PRO A 57 8.93 15.73 5.33
C PRO A 57 8.12 15.20 4.13
N THR A 58 7.08 14.40 4.34
CA THR A 58 6.32 13.78 3.24
C THR A 58 5.57 14.85 2.42
N PRO A 59 5.79 14.92 1.08
CA PRO A 59 5.01 15.77 0.21
C PRO A 59 3.53 15.37 0.24
N VAL A 60 2.64 16.33 0.46
CA VAL A 60 1.19 16.09 0.52
C VAL A 60 0.67 15.56 -0.82
N GLU A 61 1.26 16.01 -1.93
CA GLU A 61 0.92 15.61 -3.29
C GLU A 61 1.17 14.11 -3.51
N ASN A 62 2.23 13.56 -2.91
CA ASN A 62 2.51 12.13 -3.00
C ASN A 62 1.48 11.30 -2.24
N VAL A 63 1.00 11.78 -1.10
CA VAL A 63 -0.08 11.14 -0.34
C VAL A 63 -1.39 11.16 -1.13
N GLN A 64 -1.74 12.30 -1.72
CA GLN A 64 -2.94 12.44 -2.56
C GLN A 64 -2.89 11.47 -3.75
N ARG A 65 -1.79 11.47 -4.49
CA ARG A 65 -1.60 10.55 -5.63
C ARG A 65 -1.66 9.09 -5.21
N LEU A 66 -1.08 8.73 -4.07
CA LEU A 66 -1.19 7.37 -3.53
C LEU A 66 -2.66 6.99 -3.27
N VAL A 67 -3.42 7.88 -2.61
CA VAL A 67 -4.82 7.60 -2.26
C VAL A 67 -5.67 7.44 -3.52
N ASP A 68 -5.52 8.33 -4.49
CA ASP A 68 -6.25 8.29 -5.75
C ASP A 68 -5.93 7.01 -6.52
N TYR A 69 -4.63 6.70 -6.66
CA TYR A 69 -4.17 5.51 -7.37
C TYR A 69 -4.68 4.20 -6.74
N VAL A 70 -4.64 4.07 -5.42
CA VAL A 70 -5.18 2.88 -4.71
C VAL A 70 -6.70 2.77 -4.88
N ARG A 71 -7.43 3.88 -4.96
CA ARG A 71 -8.88 3.88 -5.20
C ARG A 71 -9.23 3.49 -6.63
N GLU A 72 -8.42 3.87 -7.61
CA GLU A 72 -8.57 3.44 -9.01
C GLU A 72 -8.30 1.94 -9.18
N HIS A 73 -7.40 1.37 -8.37
CA HIS A 73 -7.02 -0.05 -8.39
C HIS A 73 -7.94 -0.95 -7.56
N ARG A 74 -9.18 -0.51 -7.31
CA ARG A 74 -10.20 -1.34 -6.64
C ARG A 74 -10.57 -2.52 -7.53
N ALA A 75 -10.12 -3.72 -7.14
CA ALA A 75 -10.63 -4.99 -7.64
C ALA A 75 -12.04 -5.26 -7.08
#